data_AF-A0A540KI07-F1
#
_entry.id   AF-A0A540KI07-F1
#
_cell.length_a   1.000
_cell.length_b   1.000
_cell.length_c   1.000
_cell.angle_alpha   90.00
_cell.angle_beta   90.00
_cell.angle_gamma   90.00
#
_symmetry.space_group_name_H-M   'P 1'
#
loop_
_entity.id
_entity.type
_entity.pdbx_description
1 polymer ?
#
loop_
_entity_poly.entity_id
_entity_poly.type
_entity_poly.pdbx_seq_one_letter_code
_entity_poly.pdbx_strand_id
1 'polypeptide(L)'
;MSGEATDQKEKVCVTGAGGFTASWVVNLLLSRDYVVHGTVRQPGDSKYAYLNKLEKASVNLKLFKADLMDYDSLLLAIEGCSGVFHVASPVPNSLNDSDPEARIFQIILS
;
A
#
# COMPACT_ATOMS: atom_id res chain seq x y z
N MET A 1 -35.61 11.80 14.97
CA MET A 1 -34.26 11.80 15.57
C MET A 1 -33.28 11.72 14.42
N SER A 2 -32.71 12.86 14.04
CA SER A 2 -31.73 12.97 12.95
C SER A 2 -30.44 12.30 13.36
N GLY A 3 -30.04 11.24 12.66
CA GLY A 3 -28.73 10.63 12.82
C GLY A 3 -27.65 11.62 12.39
N GLU A 4 -26.73 11.90 13.31
CA GLU A 4 -25.52 12.66 13.05
C GLU A 4 -24.59 11.77 12.21
N ALA A 5 -24.51 12.07 10.91
CA ALA A 5 -23.53 11.43 10.04
C ALA A 5 -22.15 11.89 10.50
N THR A 6 -21.45 11.04 11.26
CA THR A 6 -20.03 11.24 11.49
C THR A 6 -19.35 11.22 10.13
N ASP A 7 -18.74 12.33 9.72
CA ASP A 7 -17.92 12.44 8.51
C ASP A 7 -16.69 11.53 8.68
N GLN A 8 -16.86 10.23 8.47
CA GLN A 8 -15.80 9.25 8.60
C GLN A 8 -14.95 9.32 7.34
N LYS A 9 -13.69 9.75 7.50
CA LYS A 9 -12.70 9.74 6.43
C LYS A 9 -12.67 8.37 5.78
N GLU A 10 -12.78 8.35 4.45
CA GLU A 10 -12.73 7.12 3.70
C GLU A 10 -11.38 6.44 3.87
N LYS A 11 -11.42 5.12 4.08
CA LYS A 11 -10.23 4.31 4.35
C LYS A 11 -9.93 3.41 3.17
N VAL A 12 -8.69 3.44 2.70
CA VAL A 12 -8.24 2.65 1.55
C VAL A 12 -6.95 1.91 1.86
N CYS A 13 -6.77 0.74 1.25
CA CYS A 13 -5.53 -0.03 1.36
C CYS A 13 -4.65 0.19 0.12
N VAL A 14 -3.35 0.36 0.31
CA VAL A 14 -2.34 0.41 -0.77
C VAL A 14 -1.35 -0.73 -0.57
N THR A 15 -1.32 -1.69 -1.48
CA THR A 15 -0.34 -2.78 -1.40
C THR A 15 1.05 -2.30 -1.82
N GLY A 16 2.08 -2.67 -1.06
CA GLY A 16 3.46 -2.31 -1.40
C GLY A 16 3.76 -0.83 -1.25
N ALA A 17 3.16 -0.18 -0.25
CA ALA A 17 3.20 1.27 0.01
C ALA A 17 4.62 1.89 -0.02
N GLY A 18 5.64 1.10 0.33
CA GLY A 18 7.05 1.54 0.29
C GLY A 18 7.73 1.48 -1.08
N GLY A 19 7.03 1.06 -2.13
CA GLY A 19 7.53 1.05 -3.51
C GLY A 19 7.54 2.45 -4.14
N PHE A 20 8.30 2.61 -5.23
CA PHE A 20 8.45 3.90 -5.91
C PHE A 20 7.09 4.51 -6.29
N THR A 21 6.30 3.84 -7.12
CA THR A 21 4.97 4.32 -7.54
C THR A 21 3.99 4.39 -6.36
N ALA A 22 3.99 3.36 -5.50
CA ALA A 22 3.05 3.26 -4.40
C ALA A 22 3.21 4.40 -3.38
N SER A 23 4.43 4.88 -3.13
CA SER A 23 4.66 5.99 -2.21
C SER A 23 4.01 7.31 -2.66
N TRP A 24 3.98 7.56 -3.98
CA TRP A 24 3.27 8.70 -4.55
C TRP A 24 1.76 8.56 -4.45
N VAL A 25 1.24 7.34 -4.64
CA VAL A 25 -0.18 7.03 -4.42
C VAL A 25 -0.56 7.29 -2.97
N VAL A 26 0.25 6.83 -2.01
CA VAL A 26 0.05 7.11 -0.58
C VAL A 26 0.05 8.62 -0.32
N ASN A 27 1.05 9.35 -0.82
CA ASN A 27 1.13 10.80 -0.65
C ASN A 27 -0.11 11.54 -1.19
N LEU A 28 -0.60 11.14 -2.37
CA LEU A 28 -1.79 11.72 -2.99
C LEU A 28 -3.08 11.41 -2.21
N LEU A 29 -3.21 10.19 -1.67
CA LEU A 29 -4.37 9.81 -0.87
C LEU A 29 -4.37 10.56 0.46
N LEU A 30 -3.22 10.68 1.12
CA LEU A 30 -3.07 11.45 2.35
C LEU A 30 -3.39 12.94 2.12
N SER A 31 -2.95 13.54 1.01
CA SER A 31 -3.24 14.95 0.71
C SER A 31 -4.75 15.20 0.50
N ARG A 32 -5.47 14.20 -0.04
CA ARG A 32 -6.93 14.17 -0.18
C ARG A 32 -7.68 13.74 1.08
N ASP A 33 -6.97 13.63 2.20
CA ASP A 33 -7.53 13.35 3.53
C ASP A 33 -8.13 11.94 3.71
N TYR A 34 -7.68 10.96 2.92
CA TYR A 34 -8.00 9.55 3.15
C TYR A 34 -7.22 9.00 4.36
N VAL A 35 -7.80 8.00 5.03
CA VAL A 35 -7.06 7.10 5.92
C VAL A 35 -6.45 5.99 5.07
N VAL A 36 -5.12 5.83 5.14
CA VAL A 36 -4.38 4.89 4.30
C VAL A 36 -3.84 3.75 5.15
N HIS A 37 -4.26 2.53 4.81
CA HIS A 37 -3.61 1.30 5.23
C HIS A 37 -2.51 0.97 4.19
N GLY A 38 -1.25 1.21 4.52
CA GLY A 38 -0.13 0.90 3.63
C GLY A 38 0.49 -0.44 3.96
N THR A 39 0.58 -1.37 3.01
CA THR A 39 1.28 -2.65 3.28
C THR A 39 2.76 -2.58 2.96
N VAL A 40 3.57 -3.10 3.87
CA VAL A 40 5.02 -3.27 3.71
C VAL A 40 5.44 -4.62 4.27
N ARG A 41 6.56 -5.19 3.81
CA ARG A 41 7.00 -6.51 4.29
C ARG A 41 7.48 -6.49 5.74
N GLN A 42 8.06 -5.38 6.18
CA GLN A 42 8.58 -5.22 7.54
C GLN A 42 8.36 -3.78 8.03
N PRO A 43 7.27 -3.50 8.75
CA PRO A 43 7.07 -2.20 9.40
C PRO A 43 8.25 -1.89 10.34
N GLY A 44 8.64 -0.62 10.40
CA GLY A 44 9.79 -0.15 11.18
C GLY A 44 11.16 -0.27 10.50
N ASP A 45 11.25 -0.94 9.34
CA ASP A 45 12.47 -0.91 8.51
C ASP A 45 12.77 0.53 8.08
N SER A 46 14.03 0.96 8.24
CA SER A 46 14.48 2.33 7.97
C SER A 46 14.23 2.75 6.52
N LYS A 47 14.20 1.79 5.58
CA LYS A 47 13.88 2.07 4.18
C LYS A 47 12.45 2.59 3.97
N TYR A 48 11.53 2.36 4.92
CA TYR A 48 10.16 2.86 4.87
C TYR A 48 9.95 4.11 5.75
N ALA A 49 10.98 4.56 6.47
CA ALA A 49 10.85 5.67 7.42
C ALA A 49 10.40 6.98 6.74
N TYR A 50 10.64 7.13 5.44
CA TYR A 50 10.20 8.29 4.67
C TYR A 50 8.66 8.38 4.54
N LEU A 51 7.93 7.25 4.58
CA LEU A 51 6.46 7.26 4.52
C LEU A 51 5.84 7.97 5.73
N ASN A 52 6.45 7.80 6.91
CA ASN A 52 6.01 8.47 8.14
C ASN A 52 6.30 9.99 8.13
N LYS A 53 7.11 10.47 7.17
CA LYS A 53 7.43 11.90 7.00
C LYS A 53 6.52 12.59 5.98
N LEU A 54 5.62 11.85 5.32
CA LEU A 54 4.64 12.44 4.43
C LEU A 54 3.65 13.30 5.23
N GLU A 55 3.10 14.31 4.58
CA GLU A 55 2.10 15.17 5.20
C GLU A 55 0.89 14.33 5.66
N LYS A 56 0.38 14.59 6.87
CA LYS A 56 -0.73 13.85 7.52
C LYS A 56 -0.47 12.37 7.79
N ALA A 57 0.72 11.82 7.52
CA ALA A 57 1.01 10.41 7.76
C ALA A 57 0.86 10.02 9.24
N SER A 58 1.24 10.90 10.17
CA SER A 58 1.16 10.63 11.62
C SER A 58 -0.26 10.36 12.13
N VAL A 59 -1.29 10.83 11.41
CA VAL A 59 -2.70 10.68 11.78
C VAL A 59 -3.46 9.75 10.85
N ASN A 60 -3.12 9.76 9.56
CA ASN A 60 -3.90 9.09 8.53
C ASN A 60 -3.19 7.87 7.91
N LEU A 61 -1.90 7.63 8.17
CA LEU A 61 -1.18 6.46 7.63
C LEU A 61 -0.95 5.41 8.72
N LYS A 62 -1.37 4.17 8.44
CA LYS A 62 -1.00 3.00 9.25
C LYS A 62 -0.29 1.98 8.37
N LEU A 63 0.92 1.59 8.78
CA LEU A 63 1.69 0.57 8.08
C LEU A 63 1.36 -0.82 8.62
N PHE A 64 0.97 -1.72 7.74
CA PHE A 64 0.70 -3.12 8.04
C PHE A 64 1.82 -4.00 7.50
N LYS A 65 2.20 -5.00 8.29
CA LYS A 65 3.03 -6.09 7.80
C LYS A 65 2.16 -6.96 6.89
N ALA A 66 2.51 -7.07 5.61
CA ALA A 66 1.86 -8.01 4.71
C ALA A 66 2.82 -8.55 3.64
N ASP A 67 2.54 -9.77 3.21
CA ASP A 67 3.13 -10.41 2.04
C ASP A 67 2.02 -10.75 1.04
N LEU A 68 2.29 -10.64 -0.26
CA LEU A 68 1.28 -10.93 -1.28
C LEU A 68 0.87 -12.41 -1.31
N MET A 69 1.76 -13.30 -0.87
CA MET A 69 1.50 -14.74 -0.80
C MET A 69 0.87 -15.17 0.54
N ASP A 70 0.68 -14.23 1.47
CA ASP A 70 0.06 -14.47 2.77
C ASP A 70 -1.31 -13.80 2.84
N TYR A 71 -2.34 -14.60 2.57
CA TYR A 71 -3.74 -14.17 2.54
C TYR A 71 -4.18 -13.50 3.86
N ASP A 72 -3.81 -14.08 5.00
CA ASP A 72 -4.25 -13.57 6.31
C ASP A 72 -3.61 -12.20 6.58
N SER A 73 -2.35 -12.02 6.19
CA SER A 73 -1.68 -10.73 6.29
C SER A 73 -2.34 -9.64 5.45
N LEU A 74 -2.83 -9.99 4.26
CA LEU A 74 -3.58 -9.07 3.39
C LEU A 74 -4.98 -8.78 3.94
N LEU A 75 -5.68 -9.81 4.43
CA LEU A 75 -7.01 -9.67 5.02
C LEU A 75 -6.99 -8.68 6.18
N LEU A 76 -6.02 -8.82 7.09
CA LEU A 76 -5.83 -7.90 8.22
C LEU A 76 -5.49 -6.47 7.77
N ALA A 77 -4.74 -6.30 6.68
CA ALA A 77 -4.41 -4.98 6.16
C ALA A 77 -5.60 -4.31 5.46
N ILE A 78 -6.46 -5.08 4.80
CA ILE A 78 -7.61 -4.61 4.02
C ILE A 78 -8.83 -4.35 4.92
N GLU A 79 -8.90 -4.96 6.11
CA GLU A 79 -10.05 -4.87 7.00
C GLU A 79 -10.53 -3.42 7.23
N GLY A 80 -11.81 -3.21 6.94
CA GLY A 80 -12.49 -1.92 7.07
C GLY A 80 -12.12 -0.87 6.02
N CYS A 81 -11.37 -1.22 4.97
CA CYS A 81 -11.14 -0.35 3.82
C CYS A 81 -12.32 -0.43 2.84
N SER A 82 -12.70 0.70 2.23
CA SER A 82 -13.70 0.78 1.16
C SER A 82 -13.15 0.34 -0.20
N GLY A 83 -11.83 0.40 -0.38
CA GLY A 83 -11.17 0.05 -1.62
C GLY A 83 -9.70 -0.32 -1.45
N VAL A 84 -9.14 -0.97 -2.47
CA VAL A 84 -7.74 -1.43 -2.52
C VAL A 84 -7.07 -0.93 -3.79
N PHE A 85 -5.97 -0.20 -3.63
CA PHE A 85 -5.02 0.10 -4.69
C PHE A 85 -3.93 -0.97 -4.67
N HIS A 86 -4.05 -1.96 -5.56
CA HIS A 86 -3.05 -3.00 -5.69
C HIS A 86 -1.88 -2.50 -6.57
N VAL A 87 -0.75 -2.16 -5.95
CA VAL A 87 0.45 -1.62 -6.62
C VAL A 87 1.67 -2.51 -6.44
N ALA A 88 1.68 -3.34 -5.39
CA ALA A 88 2.76 -4.29 -5.15
C ALA A 88 2.88 -5.28 -6.30
N SER A 89 4.05 -5.33 -6.91
CA SER A 89 4.46 -6.38 -7.85
C SER A 89 5.91 -6.72 -7.57
N PRO A 90 6.31 -8.00 -7.60
CA PRO A 90 7.72 -8.34 -7.72
C PRO A 90 8.31 -7.64 -8.94
N VAL A 91 9.47 -7.02 -8.79
CA VAL A 91 10.27 -6.55 -9.91
C VAL A 91 11.58 -7.33 -9.83
N PRO A 92 11.87 -8.21 -10.81
CA PRO A 92 13.12 -8.97 -10.82
C PRO A 92 14.32 -8.02 -10.79
N ASN A 93 15.32 -8.33 -9.97
CA ASN A 93 16.57 -7.55 -9.88
C ASN A 93 17.54 -7.82 -11.05
N SER A 94 17.24 -8.79 -11.93
CA SER A 94 18.08 -9.15 -13.07
C SER A 94 17.86 -8.19 -14.23
N LEU A 95 18.84 -7.29 -14.43
CA LEU A 95 19.06 -6.59 -15.70
C LEU A 95 19.56 -7.53 -16.82
N ASN A 96 19.74 -8.83 -16.53
CA ASN A 96 20.32 -9.83 -17.44
C ASN A 96 19.30 -10.71 -18.15
N ASP A 97 18.00 -10.53 -17.94
CA ASP A 97 17.00 -11.24 -18.73
C ASP A 97 16.75 -10.46 -20.02
N SER A 98 17.39 -10.91 -21.10
CA SER A 98 17.23 -10.39 -22.46
C SER A 98 15.82 -10.56 -23.04
N ASP A 99 14.87 -11.06 -22.25
CA ASP A 99 13.48 -11.28 -22.64
C ASP A 99 12.49 -10.43 -21.80
N PRO A 100 12.03 -9.29 -22.35
CA PRO A 100 11.01 -8.46 -21.72
C PRO A 100 9.62 -9.11 -21.62
N GLU A 101 9.30 -10.14 -22.42
CA GLU A 101 8.01 -10.85 -22.36
C GLU A 101 7.96 -11.78 -21.14
N ALA A 102 9.04 -12.52 -20.85
CA ALA A 102 9.15 -13.37 -19.66
C ALA A 102 8.97 -12.58 -18.34
N ARG A 103 9.40 -11.31 -18.33
CA ARG A 103 9.18 -10.38 -17.20
C ARG A 103 7.71 -10.06 -16.95
N ILE A 104 6.89 -9.97 -18.00
CA ILE A 104 5.46 -9.69 -17.90
C ILE A 104 4.72 -10.91 -17.35
N PHE A 105 5.07 -12.13 -17.80
CA PHE A 105 4.44 -13.36 -17.29
C PHE A 105 4.70 -13.58 -15.80
N GLN A 106 5.91 -13.31 -15.31
CA GLN A 106 6.23 -13.47 -13.87
C GLN A 106 5.43 -12.49 -12.98
N ILE A 107 5.08 -11.32 -13.50
CA ILE A 107 4.28 -10.29 -12.82
C ILE A 107 2.79 -10.65 -12.82
N ILE A 108 2.30 -11.26 -13.91
CA ILE A 108 0.87 -11.59 -14.08
C ILE A 108 0.49 -12.91 -13.38
N LEU A 109 1.45 -13.82 -13.15
CA LEU A 109 1.21 -15.16 -12.60
C LEU A 109 1.43 -15.28 -11.08
N SER A 110 1.76 -14.19 -10.39
CA SER A 110 1.87 -14.10 -8.91
C SER A 110 0.69 -13.37 -8.31
#